data_AF-A0A353M246-F1
#
_entry.id   AF-A0A353M246-F1
#
_cell.length_a   1.000
_cell.length_b   1.000
_cell.length_c   1.000
_cell.angle_alpha   90.00
_cell.angle_beta   90.00
_cell.angle_gamma   90.00
#
_symmetry.space_group_name_H-M   'P 1'
#
loop_
_entity.id
_entity.type
_entity.pdbx_description
1 polymer ?
#
loop_
_entity_poly.entity_id
_entity_poly.type
_entity_poly.pdbx_seq_one_letter_code
_entity_poly.pdbx_strand_id
1 'polypeptide(L)'
;GLPYQVGTIVQNVGTAWAVAVALREGKPLISRVVTVTGKAVAEPQNFVVPLGTPLEHLIEAAGGFGLKPGKVIVGGPMTGGAQFDLEAPVTKTTSGVVALGEAESHTPDSSPC
;
A
#
# COMPACT_ATOMS: atom_id res chain seq x y z
N GLY A 1 -7.02 -20.16 19.94
CA GLY A 1 -6.96 -19.04 20.90
C GLY A 1 -6.68 -17.77 20.13
N LEU A 2 -7.50 -16.74 20.32
CA LEU A 2 -7.30 -15.41 19.76
C LEU A 2 -6.71 -14.49 20.83
N PRO A 3 -5.86 -13.49 20.48
CA PRO A 3 -5.17 -12.65 21.46
C PRO A 3 -6.09 -12.00 22.51
N TYR A 4 -7.31 -11.60 22.13
CA TYR A 4 -8.25 -10.96 23.06
C TYR A 4 -8.71 -11.90 24.19
N GLN A 5 -8.67 -13.22 23.97
CA GLN A 5 -9.06 -14.23 24.97
C GLN A 5 -8.03 -14.31 26.11
N VAL A 6 -6.83 -13.74 25.94
CA VAL A 6 -5.79 -13.61 26.97
C VAL A 6 -5.53 -12.14 27.32
N GLY A 7 -6.51 -11.25 27.09
CA GLY A 7 -6.41 -9.84 27.45
C GLY A 7 -5.43 -9.02 26.59
N THR A 8 -5.08 -9.50 25.39
CA THR A 8 -4.13 -8.84 24.48
C THR A 8 -4.80 -8.35 23.21
N ILE A 9 -4.44 -7.14 22.74
CA ILE A 9 -4.88 -6.60 21.45
C ILE A 9 -3.64 -6.25 20.63
N VAL A 10 -3.64 -6.64 19.35
CA VAL A 10 -2.60 -6.27 18.39
C VAL A 10 -3.16 -5.22 17.44
N GLN A 11 -2.47 -4.11 17.29
CA GLN A 11 -2.86 -3.01 16.40
C GLN A 11 -1.68 -2.58 15.53
N ASN A 12 -1.97 -2.18 14.29
CA ASN A 12 -1.00 -1.53 13.42
C ASN A 12 -0.64 -0.14 13.99
N VAL A 13 0.62 0.26 13.86
CA VAL A 13 1.10 1.57 14.35
C VAL A 13 0.33 2.75 13.73
N GLY A 14 -0.08 2.66 12.47
CA GLY A 14 -0.91 3.66 11.80
C GLY A 14 -2.31 3.79 12.42
N THR A 15 -2.87 2.69 12.92
CA THR A 15 -4.14 2.71 13.67
C THR A 15 -3.96 3.42 15.01
N ALA A 16 -2.88 3.11 15.74
CA ALA A 16 -2.57 3.77 17.00
C ALA A 16 -2.36 5.29 16.81
N TRP A 17 -1.64 5.68 15.76
CA TRP A 17 -1.45 7.09 15.39
C TRP A 17 -2.78 7.78 15.05
N ALA A 18 -3.64 7.15 14.24
CA ALA A 18 -4.94 7.72 13.86
C ALA A 18 -5.86 7.93 15.08
N VAL A 19 -5.87 7.00 16.04
CA VAL A 19 -6.61 7.16 17.30
C VAL A 19 -6.07 8.32 18.11
N ALA A 20 -4.74 8.47 18.21
CA ALA A 20 -4.13 9.58 18.93
C ALA A 20 -4.50 10.94 18.31
N VAL A 21 -4.45 11.06 16.98
CA VAL A 21 -4.86 12.27 16.25
C VAL A 21 -6.35 12.56 16.44
N ALA A 22 -7.21 11.54 16.36
CA ALA A 22 -8.65 11.72 16.57
C ALA A 22 -8.99 12.24 17.97
N LEU A 23 -8.33 11.72 19.01
CA LEU A 23 -8.58 12.14 20.39
C LEU A 23 -7.98 13.50 20.73
N ARG A 24 -6.77 13.80 20.22
CA ARG A 24 -6.04 15.03 20.57
C ARG A 24 -6.45 16.22 19.72
N GLU A 25 -6.72 16.00 18.44
CA GLU A 25 -6.97 17.06 17.46
C GLU A 25 -8.42 17.08 16.95
N GLY A 26 -9.25 16.09 17.33
CA GLY A 26 -10.61 15.97 16.83
C GLY A 26 -10.70 15.62 15.34
N LYS A 27 -9.59 15.18 14.73
CA LYS A 27 -9.53 14.89 13.29
C LYS A 27 -9.77 13.39 13.04
N PRO A 28 -10.81 13.01 12.29
CA PRO A 28 -11.00 11.62 11.90
C PRO A 28 -9.89 11.15 10.94
N LEU A 29 -9.83 9.85 10.66
CA LEU A 29 -8.90 9.30 9.68
C LEU A 29 -9.28 9.78 8.26
N ILE A 30 -8.66 10.88 7.83
CA ILE A 30 -8.85 11.51 6.52
C ILE A 30 -7.65 11.32 5.59
N SER A 31 -6.50 10.92 6.14
CA SER A 31 -5.27 10.67 5.39
C SER A 31 -4.50 9.48 5.95
N ARG A 32 -3.63 8.91 5.12
CA ARG A 32 -2.81 7.75 5.49
C ARG A 32 -1.42 7.84 4.84
N VAL A 33 -0.43 7.28 5.53
CA VAL A 33 0.90 7.05 4.95
C VAL A 33 0.84 5.86 4.00
N VAL A 34 1.21 6.07 2.74
CA VAL A 34 1.27 5.04 1.70
C VAL A 34 2.67 5.01 1.10
N THR A 35 3.27 3.82 1.06
CA THR A 35 4.55 3.58 0.39
C THR A 35 4.34 3.25 -1.08
N VAL A 36 4.96 3.98 -1.99
CA VAL A 36 4.96 3.66 -3.42
C VAL A 36 6.36 3.13 -3.78
N THR A 37 6.44 1.90 -4.28
CA THR A 37 7.70 1.21 -4.51
C THR A 37 7.59 0.11 -5.57
N GLY A 38 8.69 -0.62 -5.80
CA GLY A 38 8.80 -1.68 -6.80
C GLY A 38 9.65 -1.26 -7.99
N LYS A 39 10.12 -2.24 -8.77
CA LYS A 39 11.10 -2.02 -9.85
C LYS A 39 10.56 -1.15 -10.98
N ALA A 40 9.24 -1.09 -11.14
CA ALA A 40 8.60 -0.27 -12.17
C ALA A 40 8.43 1.20 -11.78
N VAL A 41 8.61 1.59 -10.50
CA VAL A 41 8.46 2.98 -10.04
C VAL A 41 9.76 3.75 -10.24
N ALA A 42 9.68 4.96 -10.78
CA ALA A 42 10.87 5.79 -11.02
C ALA A 42 11.52 6.30 -9.72
N GLU A 43 10.71 6.84 -8.80
CA GLU A 43 11.17 7.46 -7.55
C GLU A 43 10.39 6.92 -6.33
N PRO A 44 10.76 5.74 -5.81
CA PRO A 44 10.09 5.15 -4.65
C PRO A 44 10.13 6.03 -3.41
N GLN A 45 8.98 6.28 -2.79
CA GLN A 45 8.88 7.12 -1.60
C GLN A 45 7.59 6.89 -0.81
N ASN A 46 7.47 7.56 0.34
CA ASN A 46 6.29 7.53 1.20
C ASN A 46 5.52 8.84 1.09
N PHE A 47 4.20 8.75 0.98
CA PHE A 47 3.33 9.91 0.93
C PHE A 47 2.31 9.90 2.06
N VAL A 48 1.97 11.08 2.59
CA VAL A 48 0.75 11.28 3.37
C VAL A 48 -0.34 11.71 2.39
N VAL A 49 -1.28 10.83 2.11
CA VAL A 49 -2.31 11.06 1.08
C VAL A 49 -3.71 11.08 1.68
N PRO A 50 -4.61 11.94 1.18
CA PRO A 50 -6.03 11.85 1.51
C PRO A 50 -6.60 10.48 1.15
N LEU A 51 -7.57 10.03 1.93
CA LEU A 51 -8.40 8.90 1.51
C LEU A 51 -9.23 9.32 0.28
N GLY A 52 -9.34 8.42 -0.70
CA GLY A 52 -10.03 8.68 -1.96
C GLY A 52 -9.12 9.12 -3.11
N THR A 53 -7.85 9.47 -2.86
CA THR A 53 -6.91 9.83 -3.93
C THR A 53 -6.70 8.62 -4.87
N PRO A 54 -6.81 8.79 -6.20
CA PRO A 54 -6.51 7.73 -7.16
C PRO A 54 -5.07 7.21 -7.04
N LEU A 55 -4.86 5.91 -7.27
CA LEU A 55 -3.52 5.30 -7.19
C LEU A 55 -2.57 5.86 -8.25
N GLU A 56 -3.09 6.20 -9.43
CA GLU A 56 -2.33 6.86 -10.50
C GLU A 56 -1.64 8.13 -10.02
N HIS A 57 -2.31 8.99 -9.25
CA HIS A 57 -1.71 10.22 -8.73
C HIS A 57 -0.51 9.95 -7.81
N LEU A 58 -0.56 8.85 -7.05
CA LEU A 58 0.56 8.43 -6.20
C LEU A 58 1.75 7.94 -7.02
N ILE A 59 1.46 7.22 -8.12
CA ILE A 59 2.48 6.74 -9.05
C ILE A 59 3.12 7.91 -9.79
N GLU A 60 2.32 8.85 -10.29
CA GLU A 60 2.80 10.08 -10.94
C GLU A 60 3.64 10.94 -9.99
N ALA A 61 3.19 11.12 -8.75
CA ALA A 61 3.96 11.83 -7.72
C ALA A 61 5.28 11.12 -7.38
N ALA A 62 5.38 9.81 -7.62
CA ALA A 62 6.59 9.01 -7.51
C ALA A 62 7.42 8.97 -8.81
N GLY A 63 7.28 9.99 -9.67
CA GLY A 63 8.01 10.09 -10.94
C GLY A 63 7.45 9.20 -12.06
N GLY A 64 6.28 8.59 -11.86
CA GLY A 64 5.66 7.68 -12.80
C GLY A 64 6.33 6.31 -12.88
N PHE A 65 6.03 5.58 -13.95
CA PHE A 65 6.66 4.30 -14.21
C PHE A 65 7.98 4.49 -14.98
N GLY A 66 9.10 4.09 -14.37
CA GLY A 66 10.42 4.10 -15.01
C GLY A 66 10.60 2.99 -16.06
N LEU A 67 9.76 1.95 -16.00
CA LEU A 67 9.64 0.90 -17.01
C LEU A 67 8.20 0.37 -17.04
N LYS A 68 7.84 -0.35 -18.11
CA LYS A 68 6.50 -0.93 -18.25
C LYS A 68 6.20 -1.88 -17.07
N PRO A 69 5.16 -1.60 -16.25
CA PRO A 69 4.80 -2.48 -15.16
C PRO A 69 4.17 -3.77 -15.70
N GLY A 70 4.54 -4.90 -15.11
CA GLY A 70 3.87 -6.18 -15.33
C GLY A 70 2.70 -6.42 -14.37
N LYS A 71 2.75 -5.84 -13.16
CA LYS A 71 1.68 -5.94 -12.16
C LYS A 71 1.78 -4.81 -11.14
N VAL A 72 0.65 -4.22 -10.77
CA VAL A 72 0.55 -3.29 -9.63
C VAL A 72 -0.17 -3.99 -8.50
N ILE A 73 0.38 -3.91 -7.28
CA ILE A 73 -0.15 -4.56 -6.09
C ILE A 73 -0.48 -3.49 -5.06
N VAL A 74 -1.71 -3.50 -4.53
CA VAL A 74 -2.15 -2.59 -3.48
C VAL A 74 -2.15 -3.32 -2.14
N GLY A 75 -1.45 -2.75 -1.15
CA GLY A 75 -1.23 -3.36 0.16
C GLY A 75 0.26 -3.54 0.42
N GLY A 76 0.67 -4.77 0.74
CA GLY A 76 2.08 -5.16 0.89
C GLY A 76 2.47 -6.22 -0.15
N PRO A 77 3.77 -6.47 -0.37
CA PRO A 77 4.22 -7.45 -1.37
C PRO A 77 3.74 -8.88 -1.09
N MET A 78 3.46 -9.24 0.17
CA MET A 78 3.02 -10.57 0.58
C MET A 78 1.49 -10.74 0.64
N THR A 79 0.77 -9.69 1.04
CA THR A 79 -0.67 -9.77 1.36
C THR A 79 -1.53 -8.84 0.50
N GLY A 80 -0.91 -8.07 -0.39
CA GLY A 80 -1.60 -7.13 -1.27
C GLY A 80 -2.29 -7.84 -2.42
N GLY A 81 -3.31 -7.19 -2.95
CA GLY A 81 -4.05 -7.64 -4.12
C GLY A 81 -3.49 -7.02 -5.39
N ALA A 82 -3.46 -7.79 -6.49
CA ALA A 82 -3.21 -7.23 -7.81
C ALA A 82 -4.34 -6.26 -8.17
N GLN A 83 -3.97 -5.05 -8.57
CA GLN A 83 -4.90 -4.02 -8.98
C GLN A 83 -4.82 -3.81 -10.49
N PHE A 84 -5.97 -3.84 -11.15
CA PHE A 84 -6.10 -3.67 -12.60
C PHE A 84 -6.48 -2.24 -12.99
N ASP A 85 -7.13 -1.52 -12.07
CA ASP A 85 -7.59 -0.15 -12.28
C ASP A 85 -6.82 0.83 -11.38
N LEU A 86 -6.10 1.77 -12.00
CA LEU A 86 -5.31 2.78 -11.29
C LEU A 86 -6.14 3.98 -10.84
N GLU A 87 -7.36 4.15 -11.34
CA GLU A 87 -8.31 5.14 -10.84
C GLU A 87 -8.89 4.73 -9.48
N ALA A 88 -8.69 3.48 -9.07
CA ALA A 88 -9.15 2.99 -7.78
C ALA A 88 -8.61 3.85 -6.63
N PRO A 89 -9.42 4.10 -5.60
CA PRO A 89 -9.05 5.04 -4.54
C PRO A 89 -8.11 4.42 -3.52
N VAL A 90 -7.23 5.26 -2.95
CA VAL A 90 -6.58 4.98 -1.67
C VAL A 90 -7.63 4.88 -0.58
N THR A 91 -7.61 3.77 0.17
CA THR A 91 -8.54 3.51 1.27
C THR A 91 -7.80 3.38 2.61
N LYS A 92 -8.54 3.26 3.71
CA LYS A 92 -7.95 3.08 5.06
C LYS A 92 -7.05 1.84 5.18
N THR A 93 -7.21 0.84 4.30
CA THR A 93 -6.42 -0.39 4.28
C THR A 93 -5.25 -0.32 3.31
N THR A 94 -5.16 0.72 2.47
CA THR A 94 -4.04 0.91 1.54
C THR A 94 -2.78 1.26 2.32
N SER A 95 -1.89 0.30 2.53
CA SER A 95 -0.58 0.52 3.18
C SER A 95 0.53 0.86 2.20
N GLY A 96 0.38 0.47 0.94
CA GLY A 96 1.41 0.64 -0.08
C GLY A 96 0.89 0.30 -1.48
N VAL A 97 1.68 0.69 -2.47
CA VAL A 97 1.52 0.40 -3.89
C VAL A 97 2.87 -0.15 -4.36
N VAL A 98 2.88 -1.40 -4.80
CA VAL A 98 4.07 -2.10 -5.29
C VAL A 98 3.91 -2.36 -6.78
N ALA A 99 4.71 -1.68 -7.62
CA ALA A 99 4.70 -1.89 -9.06
C ALA A 99 5.86 -2.79 -9.48
N LEU A 100 5.51 -4.00 -9.87
CA LEU A 100 6.41 -5.04 -10.35
C LEU A 100 6.69 -4.85 -11.84
N GLY A 101 7.95 -5.03 -12.25
CA GLY A 101 8.32 -5.15 -13.66
C GLY A 101 7.86 -6.48 -14.28
N GLU A 102 7.87 -6.57 -15.61
CA GLU A 102 7.36 -7.74 -16.35
C GLU A 102 8.10 -9.06 -15.99
N ALA A 103 9.40 -9.00 -15.72
CA ALA A 103 10.17 -10.19 -15.33
C ALA A 103 9.80 -10.77 -13.96
N GLU A 104 9.23 -9.96 -13.06
CA GLU A 104 8.87 -10.35 -11.69
C GLU A 104 7.34 -10.46 -11.49
N SER A 105 6.54 -10.19 -12.53
CA SER A 105 5.08 -10.28 -12.46
C SER A 105 4.52 -11.68 -12.62
N HIS A 106 5.35 -12.64 -13.08
CA HIS A 106 4.95 -14.03 -13.32
C HIS A 106 5.52 -14.96 -12.26
N THR A 107 4.73 -15.96 -11.87
CA THR A 107 5.25 -17.07 -11.08
C THR A 107 6.17 -17.89 -11.99
N PRO A 108 7.45 -18.10 -11.63
CA PRO A 108 8.36 -18.90 -12.43
C PRO A 108 7.87 -20.35 -12.51
N ASP A 109 8.13 -21.00 -13.63
CA ASP A 109 7.85 -22.43 -13.79
C ASP A 109 8.62 -23.25 -12.75
N SER A 110 8.00 -24.29 -12.22
CA SER A 110 8.65 -25.20 -11.28
C SER A 110 9.85 -25.87 -11.94
N SER A 111 11.04 -25.77 -11.34
CA SER A 111 12.23 -26.52 -11.74
C SER A 111 12.49 -27.68 -10.76
N PRO A 112 13.09 -28.80 -11.22
CA PRO A 112 13.57 -29.85 -10.32
C PRO A 112 14.59 -29.28 -9.34
N CYS A 113 14.51 -29.69 -8.07
CA CYS A 113 15.44 -29.32 -7.01
C CYS A 113 16.88 -29.75 -7.30
#